data_AF-A0A7S4QJZ1-F1
#
_entry.id   AF-A0A7S4QJZ1-F1
#
_cell.length_a   1.000
_cell.length_b   1.000
_cell.length_c   1.000
_cell.angle_alpha   90.00
_cell.angle_beta   90.00
_cell.angle_gamma   90.00
#
_symmetry.space_group_name_H-M   'P 1'
#
loop_
_entity.id
_entity.type
_entity.pdbx_description
1 polymer ?
#
loop_
_entity_poly.entity_id
_entity_poly.type
_entity_poly.pdbx_seq_one_letter_code
_entity_poly.pdbx_strand_id
1 'polypeptide(L)'
;MDGNQASSSPTTGSTAIADEGNSISDAALSTNTNENAATSHEDKSYRLCPRRPYSIPAETMRQEGEEKRNRPNHLPISSSVIGLGCSSFSKFYSQDDDHDTSILTRQSITKNHPAVQTWIKTIHHAILNKGIDLLDTAPWYGHGTSEIVIGYALEDILCFDNEDDVDEQQQQLMNIDASTKTTNEKKKKINRKKIIINTKVGRYDATPLINQFDYSYKTTISSTKMSISRMKCKYIDVLQLHDVEFTPCISTLLEETIPAMIYCRDVLKIVRALGITGYSLEVQHEILVKSSSLLQKGENEGEVVAKGIVFDQSLTYCHANLHDLSLFEPLVSPQNNNNNSDDTNQSKKQTKMKEREKENKNKSFADFCHSQSIALLTAAPFSMGLLTSSGPPLWHPGSTELKRACKDAAEICRANNVDIANLALLFSLSRRRRREVEYDNGAGVVSLIVGMKDTDEIDQAVEAALRFSSFYDDDCADDKYSKRYDMDGNSNDDDAHLKYILTQNELAALETLRDKSTGPFSSVWKNGEYQWNGVQIANDFWNDVEGGKEAAKLRMKREK
;
A
#
# COMPACT_ATOMS: atom_id res chain seq x y z
N MET A 1 -2.26 -50.21 21.24
CA MET A 1 -1.95 -51.48 21.92
C MET A 1 -2.54 -52.58 21.07
N ASP A 2 -1.86 -53.45 20.33
CA ASP A 2 -0.47 -53.77 19.98
C ASP A 2 -0.62 -54.56 18.64
N GLY A 3 0.28 -54.67 17.67
CA GLY A 3 1.65 -54.24 17.46
C GLY A 3 2.20 -54.97 16.21
N ASN A 4 2.95 -54.23 15.38
CA ASN A 4 4.12 -54.61 14.57
C ASN A 4 4.12 -55.53 13.31
N GLN A 5 4.69 -54.91 12.25
CA GLN A 5 5.76 -55.35 11.30
C GLN A 5 5.40 -56.45 10.26
N ALA A 6 5.87 -56.46 9.00
CA ALA A 6 7.07 -55.89 8.41
C ALA A 6 6.96 -55.68 6.88
N SER A 7 7.96 -54.96 6.38
CA SER A 7 8.39 -54.63 5.01
C SER A 7 8.46 -55.76 3.98
N SER A 8 8.30 -55.40 2.69
CA SER A 8 9.31 -55.71 1.66
C SER A 8 9.01 -55.01 0.32
N SER A 9 10.01 -54.30 -0.20
CA SER A 9 10.21 -54.03 -1.64
C SER A 9 11.16 -55.10 -2.18
N PRO A 10 11.09 -55.49 -3.47
CA PRO A 10 12.14 -55.11 -4.44
C PRO A 10 11.59 -54.83 -5.87
N THR A 11 11.96 -53.72 -6.52
CA THR A 11 12.96 -53.55 -7.62
C THR A 11 12.74 -54.26 -8.97
N THR A 12 12.89 -53.42 -10.01
CA THR A 12 13.61 -53.58 -11.30
C THR A 12 12.95 -54.10 -12.58
N GLY A 13 13.15 -53.28 -13.64
CA GLY A 13 13.31 -53.65 -15.06
C GLY A 13 12.08 -53.41 -15.93
N SER A 14 12.15 -52.95 -17.18
CA SER A 14 13.18 -52.38 -18.04
C SER A 14 12.46 -51.95 -19.33
N THR A 15 12.87 -50.81 -19.91
CA THR A 15 12.89 -50.47 -21.36
C THR A 15 11.88 -51.12 -22.33
N ALA A 16 11.14 -50.29 -23.06
CA ALA A 16 10.84 -50.54 -24.47
C ALA A 16 10.76 -49.21 -25.25
N ILE A 17 11.64 -49.12 -26.24
CA ILE A 17 11.70 -48.15 -27.33
C ILE A 17 10.68 -48.61 -28.39
N ALA A 18 9.94 -47.69 -29.01
CA ALA A 18 9.37 -47.88 -30.33
C ALA A 18 9.37 -46.54 -31.07
N ASP A 19 9.93 -46.62 -32.26
CA ASP A 19 10.22 -45.56 -33.23
C ASP A 19 9.21 -45.64 -34.39
N GLU A 20 9.25 -44.64 -35.27
CA GLU A 20 8.58 -44.53 -36.59
C GLU A 20 7.07 -44.21 -36.60
N GLY A 21 6.52 -43.32 -37.44
CA GLY A 21 7.06 -42.54 -38.55
C GLY A 21 5.90 -41.88 -39.33
N ASN A 22 6.20 -40.72 -39.95
CA ASN A 22 5.59 -40.07 -41.12
C ASN A 22 4.08 -40.20 -41.43
N SER A 23 3.41 -39.06 -41.65
CA SER A 23 3.04 -38.65 -43.02
C SER A 23 2.49 -37.22 -43.10
N ILE A 24 2.88 -36.59 -44.20
CA ILE A 24 2.53 -35.26 -44.72
C ILE A 24 1.29 -35.41 -45.62
N SER A 25 0.37 -34.43 -45.61
CA SER A 25 -0.30 -33.99 -46.84
C SER A 25 -1.00 -32.64 -46.70
N ASP A 26 -0.70 -31.79 -47.68
CA ASP A 26 -1.09 -30.40 -47.94
C ASP A 26 -2.55 -30.17 -48.36
N ALA A 27 -2.87 -28.86 -48.47
CA ALA A 27 -3.79 -28.20 -49.42
C ALA A 27 -5.29 -28.10 -49.02
N ALA A 28 -6.04 -27.04 -49.31
CA ALA A 28 -5.79 -25.76 -50.00
C ALA A 28 -6.98 -24.78 -49.78
N LEU A 29 -6.67 -23.48 -49.91
CA LEU A 29 -7.40 -22.34 -50.50
C LEU A 29 -8.87 -22.49 -50.99
N SER A 30 -9.75 -21.53 -50.62
CA SER A 30 -10.48 -20.60 -51.54
C SER A 30 -11.50 -19.70 -50.78
N THR A 31 -11.33 -18.37 -50.78
CA THR A 31 -12.04 -17.29 -51.52
C THR A 31 -13.42 -16.83 -51.01
N ASN A 32 -13.43 -15.56 -50.55
CA ASN A 32 -14.42 -14.47 -50.68
C ASN A 32 -15.89 -14.77 -51.06
N THR A 33 -16.82 -14.18 -50.29
CA THR A 33 -17.81 -13.20 -50.80
C THR A 33 -18.32 -12.28 -49.69
N ASN A 34 -18.36 -10.97 -49.99
CA ASN A 34 -19.08 -9.91 -49.27
C ASN A 34 -20.59 -10.16 -49.27
N GLU A 35 -21.28 -9.76 -48.20
CA GLU A 35 -22.53 -9.00 -48.30
C GLU A 35 -22.82 -8.17 -47.04
N ASN A 36 -23.21 -6.92 -47.27
CA ASN A 36 -23.48 -5.87 -46.31
C ASN A 36 -24.83 -6.06 -45.61
N ALA A 37 -24.91 -5.73 -44.32
CA ALA A 37 -26.10 -5.10 -43.76
C ALA A 37 -25.69 -4.16 -42.62
N ALA A 38 -25.79 -2.86 -42.91
CA ALA A 38 -25.54 -1.76 -41.99
C ALA A 38 -26.71 -1.58 -41.02
N THR A 39 -26.40 -1.37 -39.74
CA THR A 39 -27.24 -0.56 -38.84
C THR A 39 -26.35 0.42 -38.09
N SER A 40 -26.73 1.68 -38.22
CA SER A 40 -26.08 2.89 -37.75
C SER A 40 -26.05 2.99 -36.22
N HIS A 41 -24.86 3.12 -35.64
CA HIS A 41 -24.67 3.76 -34.34
C HIS A 41 -23.83 5.02 -34.53
N GLU A 42 -24.38 6.15 -34.07
CA GLU A 42 -23.73 7.46 -34.07
C GLU A 42 -22.45 7.43 -33.23
N ASP A 43 -21.33 7.58 -33.93
CA ASP A 43 -20.00 7.66 -33.36
C ASP A 43 -19.78 9.08 -32.79
N LYS A 44 -19.99 9.24 -31.48
CA LYS A 44 -19.54 10.44 -30.76
C LYS A 44 -18.03 10.32 -30.54
N SER A 45 -17.27 10.72 -31.55
CA SER A 45 -15.84 10.94 -31.46
C SER A 45 -15.51 11.96 -30.36
N TYR A 46 -15.06 11.47 -29.19
CA TYR A 46 -14.39 12.31 -28.21
C TYR A 46 -13.04 12.72 -28.79
N ARG A 47 -12.96 13.94 -29.33
CA ARG A 47 -11.67 14.56 -29.65
C ARG A 47 -10.88 14.74 -28.35
N LEU A 48 -9.95 13.82 -28.10
CA LEU A 48 -8.92 13.95 -27.07
C LEU A 48 -8.04 15.15 -27.45
N CYS A 49 -8.29 16.30 -26.81
CA CYS A 49 -7.31 17.39 -26.76
C CYS A 49 -6.07 16.89 -26.02
N PRO A 50 -4.83 17.19 -26.49
CA PRO A 50 -3.62 16.81 -25.79
C PRO A 50 -3.52 17.63 -24.49
N ARG A 51 -4.01 17.07 -23.37
CA ARG A 51 -3.89 17.70 -22.05
C ARG A 51 -2.47 17.51 -21.52
N ARG A 52 -1.90 18.59 -21.01
CA ARG A 52 -0.60 18.61 -20.30
C ARG A 52 -0.63 17.59 -19.14
N PRO A 53 0.51 16.98 -18.76
CA PRO A 53 0.56 16.16 -17.56
C PRO A 53 0.06 16.97 -16.36
N TYR A 54 -0.85 16.38 -15.58
CA TYR A 54 -1.40 16.97 -14.37
C TYR A 54 -0.25 17.36 -13.42
N SER A 55 -0.01 18.65 -13.30
CA SER A 55 0.62 19.26 -12.15
C SER A 55 -0.47 20.09 -11.49
N ILE A 56 -0.78 19.78 -10.23
CA ILE A 56 -1.58 20.66 -9.37
C ILE A 56 -0.96 22.06 -9.46
N PRO A 57 -1.74 23.14 -9.69
CA PRO A 57 -1.21 24.49 -9.58
C PRO A 57 -0.63 24.67 -8.19
N ALA A 58 0.69 24.81 -8.11
CA ALA A 58 1.30 25.42 -6.95
C ALA A 58 0.79 26.88 -6.91
N GLU A 59 0.40 27.32 -5.72
CA GLU A 59 0.08 28.72 -5.39
C GLU A 59 -1.31 29.22 -5.82
N THR A 60 -2.24 29.15 -4.87
CA THR A 60 -3.06 30.33 -4.57
C THR A 60 -2.61 30.81 -3.20
N MET A 61 -1.93 31.96 -3.13
CA MET A 61 -1.56 32.59 -1.86
C MET A 61 -2.81 32.80 -1.00
N ARG A 62 -3.00 31.96 0.03
CA ARG A 62 -3.97 32.14 1.11
C ARG A 62 -3.21 32.28 2.42
N GLN A 63 -3.70 33.18 3.28
CA GLN A 63 -2.99 33.76 4.42
C GLN A 63 -2.40 32.69 5.36
N GLU A 64 -1.10 32.80 5.61
CA GLU A 64 -0.21 31.82 6.28
C GLU A 64 -0.46 31.57 7.79
N GLY A 65 -1.59 32.01 8.34
CA GLY A 65 -1.79 32.11 9.80
C GLY A 65 -2.28 30.83 10.49
N GLU A 66 -3.16 30.04 9.87
CA GLU A 66 -3.89 28.97 10.58
C GLU A 66 -3.62 27.54 10.04
N GLU A 67 -3.20 27.37 8.78
CA GLU A 67 -2.91 26.05 8.19
C GLU A 67 -1.67 25.34 8.78
N LYS A 68 -0.76 26.05 9.45
CA LYS A 68 0.44 25.44 10.05
C LYS A 68 0.14 24.47 11.20
N ARG A 69 -1.07 24.48 11.76
CA ARG A 69 -1.39 23.67 12.95
C ARG A 69 -1.77 22.21 12.67
N ASN A 70 -2.13 21.85 11.43
CA ASN A 70 -2.69 20.53 11.10
C ASN A 70 -1.94 19.75 10.00
N ARG A 71 -0.74 20.19 9.59
CA ARG A 71 0.07 19.44 8.62
C ARG A 71 1.07 18.55 9.35
N PRO A 72 1.31 17.30 8.88
CA PRO A 72 2.42 16.50 9.36
C PRO A 72 3.71 17.30 9.18
N ASN A 73 4.50 17.40 10.24
CA ASN A 73 5.59 18.38 10.32
C ASN A 73 6.68 18.18 9.24
N HIS A 74 6.86 16.95 8.75
CA HIS A 74 8.01 16.59 7.90
C HIS A 74 7.61 15.99 6.54
N LEU A 75 6.31 15.81 6.25
CA LEU A 75 5.88 15.19 4.99
C LEU A 75 5.94 16.17 3.81
N PRO A 76 6.40 15.71 2.63
CA PRO A 76 6.34 16.50 1.41
C PRO A 76 4.88 16.85 1.03
N ILE A 77 4.73 18.01 0.37
CA ILE A 77 3.48 18.80 0.28
C ILE A 77 2.35 18.15 -0.55
N SER A 78 2.60 17.08 -1.31
CA SER A 78 1.56 16.40 -2.07
C SER A 78 1.99 14.97 -2.38
N SER A 79 1.09 14.00 -2.17
CA SER A 79 1.22 12.65 -2.72
C SER A 79 0.09 12.41 -3.71
N SER A 80 0.39 11.65 -4.76
CA SER A 80 -0.58 11.23 -5.76
C SER A 80 -1.71 10.44 -5.11
N VAL A 81 -2.88 10.50 -5.76
CA VAL A 81 -4.07 9.78 -5.32
C VAL A 81 -3.79 8.27 -5.21
N ILE A 82 -3.04 7.75 -6.17
CA ILE A 82 -2.59 6.36 -6.17
C ILE A 82 -1.08 6.38 -6.05
N GLY A 83 -0.55 5.60 -5.11
CA GLY A 83 0.86 5.24 -5.03
C GLY A 83 1.11 3.86 -5.63
N LEU A 84 2.31 3.66 -6.16
CA LEU A 84 2.75 2.39 -6.72
C LEU A 84 3.38 1.51 -5.63
N GLY A 85 2.69 0.43 -5.27
CA GLY A 85 3.23 -0.64 -4.45
C GLY A 85 4.18 -1.52 -5.27
N CYS A 86 5.46 -1.52 -4.89
CA CYS A 86 6.54 -2.09 -5.69
C CYS A 86 6.88 -3.55 -5.31
N SER A 87 6.04 -4.26 -4.55
CA SER A 87 6.28 -5.65 -4.13
C SER A 87 6.29 -6.63 -5.31
N SER A 88 5.53 -6.33 -6.37
CA SER A 88 5.47 -7.08 -7.64
C SER A 88 6.75 -7.03 -8.46
N PHE A 89 7.69 -6.12 -8.16
CA PHE A 89 9.01 -6.05 -8.81
C PHE A 89 10.00 -7.07 -8.21
N SER A 90 9.47 -8.27 -7.99
CA SER A 90 10.18 -9.45 -7.53
C SER A 90 9.40 -10.69 -7.96
N LYS A 91 10.11 -11.78 -8.27
CA LYS A 91 9.48 -13.10 -8.50
C LYS A 91 9.10 -13.83 -7.19
N PHE A 92 9.28 -13.19 -6.03
CA PHE A 92 9.01 -13.84 -4.74
C PHE A 92 7.51 -14.04 -4.50
N TYR A 93 6.66 -13.17 -5.05
CA TYR A 93 5.21 -13.21 -4.89
C TYR A 93 4.47 -13.68 -6.15
N SER A 94 5.17 -13.95 -7.26
CA SER A 94 4.55 -14.41 -8.49
C SER A 94 4.12 -15.87 -8.36
N GLN A 95 2.87 -16.15 -8.71
CA GLN A 95 2.34 -17.52 -8.80
C GLN A 95 2.52 -18.14 -10.19
N ASP A 96 3.04 -17.37 -11.15
CA ASP A 96 3.16 -17.81 -12.53
C ASP A 96 4.28 -18.86 -12.67
N ASP A 97 3.93 -20.01 -13.26
CA ASP A 97 4.81 -21.06 -13.76
C ASP A 97 5.61 -20.58 -14.99
N ASP A 98 6.16 -19.37 -14.95
CA ASP A 98 7.02 -18.88 -16.02
C ASP A 98 8.29 -19.73 -16.03
N HIS A 99 8.54 -20.41 -17.15
CA HIS A 99 9.64 -21.36 -17.37
C HIS A 99 11.07 -20.80 -17.14
N ASP A 100 11.20 -19.51 -16.82
CA ASP A 100 12.43 -18.89 -16.34
C ASP A 100 12.56 -19.05 -14.82
N THR A 101 13.08 -20.21 -14.44
CA THR A 101 13.35 -20.68 -13.06
C THR A 101 14.48 -19.94 -12.34
N SER A 102 15.08 -18.91 -12.97
CA SER A 102 16.12 -18.12 -12.30
C SER A 102 15.47 -17.16 -11.28
N ILE A 103 15.52 -17.54 -10.00
CA ILE A 103 15.14 -16.65 -8.90
C ILE A 103 16.11 -15.47 -8.93
N LEU A 104 15.60 -14.29 -9.30
CA LEU A 104 16.37 -13.06 -9.20
C LEU A 104 16.60 -12.75 -7.72
N THR A 105 17.87 -12.69 -7.34
CA THR A 105 18.33 -12.37 -6.00
C THR A 105 19.00 -11.01 -5.98
N ARG A 106 19.21 -10.44 -4.78
CA ARG A 106 20.01 -9.23 -4.63
C ARG A 106 21.43 -9.33 -5.22
N GLN A 107 22.01 -10.54 -5.31
CA GLN A 107 23.34 -10.77 -5.88
C GLN A 107 23.33 -10.98 -7.40
N SER A 108 22.25 -11.55 -7.96
CA SER A 108 22.17 -11.91 -9.38
C SER A 108 21.39 -10.92 -10.23
N ILE A 109 20.64 -10.00 -9.62
CA ILE A 109 19.81 -9.04 -10.35
C ILE A 109 20.66 -8.02 -11.12
N THR A 110 20.37 -7.88 -12.42
CA THR A 110 21.04 -6.93 -13.30
C THR A 110 20.03 -6.04 -14.01
N LYS A 111 20.42 -4.82 -14.33
CA LYS A 111 19.57 -3.86 -15.03
C LYS A 111 19.04 -4.41 -16.35
N ASN A 112 19.86 -5.13 -17.11
CA ASN A 112 19.54 -5.62 -18.45
C ASN A 112 18.68 -6.90 -18.48
N HIS A 113 18.34 -7.47 -17.32
CA HIS A 113 17.49 -8.65 -17.28
C HIS A 113 16.09 -8.34 -17.86
N PRO A 114 15.50 -9.18 -18.72
CA PRO A 114 14.22 -8.89 -19.37
C PRO A 114 13.10 -8.51 -18.39
N ALA A 115 12.90 -9.28 -17.33
CA ALA A 115 11.91 -8.96 -16.29
C ALA A 115 12.18 -7.60 -15.61
N VAL A 116 13.46 -7.27 -15.35
CA VAL A 116 13.86 -6.00 -14.72
C VAL A 116 13.59 -4.83 -15.66
N GLN A 117 13.84 -4.98 -16.96
CA GLN A 117 13.50 -3.97 -17.96
C GLN A 117 11.98 -3.70 -18.01
N THR A 118 11.17 -4.75 -17.91
CA THR A 118 9.70 -4.60 -17.80
C THR A 118 9.32 -3.81 -16.56
N TRP A 119 9.87 -4.15 -15.39
CA TRP A 119 9.57 -3.43 -14.15
C TRP A 119 10.04 -1.96 -14.18
N ILE A 120 11.22 -1.69 -14.75
CA ILE A 120 11.72 -0.33 -14.97
C ILE A 120 10.75 0.45 -15.86
N LYS A 121 10.26 -0.15 -16.96
CA LYS A 121 9.28 0.46 -17.84
C LYS A 121 7.97 0.77 -17.10
N THR A 122 7.50 -0.13 -16.24
CA THR A 122 6.31 0.09 -15.40
C THR A 122 6.49 1.31 -14.49
N ILE A 123 7.63 1.42 -13.80
CA ILE A 123 7.95 2.57 -12.93
C ILE A 123 8.05 3.86 -13.75
N HIS A 124 8.72 3.84 -14.91
CA HIS A 124 8.83 5.01 -15.78
C HIS A 124 7.46 5.49 -16.24
N HIS A 125 6.60 4.57 -16.65
CA HIS A 125 5.25 4.90 -17.09
C HIS A 125 4.40 5.51 -15.97
N ALA A 126 4.45 4.92 -14.78
CA ALA A 126 3.77 5.45 -13.59
C ALA A 126 4.16 6.92 -13.32
N ILE A 127 5.47 7.21 -13.30
CA ILE A 127 5.99 8.53 -12.94
C ILE A 127 5.87 9.53 -14.09
N LEU A 128 6.36 9.17 -15.28
CA LEU A 128 6.54 10.11 -16.38
C LEU A 128 5.26 10.33 -17.18
N ASN A 129 4.40 9.32 -17.28
CA ASN A 129 3.22 9.33 -18.14
C ASN A 129 1.92 9.51 -17.35
N LYS A 130 1.82 8.96 -16.13
CA LYS A 130 0.59 8.99 -15.34
C LYS A 130 0.62 9.88 -14.10
N GLY A 131 1.78 10.44 -13.73
CA GLY A 131 1.89 11.38 -12.62
C GLY A 131 1.78 10.73 -11.24
N ILE A 132 2.05 9.43 -11.13
CA ILE A 132 2.22 8.76 -9.83
C ILE A 132 3.58 9.21 -9.27
N ASP A 133 3.55 9.87 -8.11
CA ASP A 133 4.76 10.39 -7.46
C ASP A 133 5.18 9.59 -6.23
N LEU A 134 4.34 8.69 -5.73
CA LEU A 134 4.60 7.88 -4.54
C LEU A 134 4.97 6.44 -4.91
N LEU A 135 6.19 6.03 -4.55
CA LEU A 135 6.68 4.66 -4.65
C LEU A 135 6.79 4.04 -3.25
N ASP A 136 6.14 2.90 -3.05
CA ASP A 136 6.17 2.17 -1.78
C ASP A 136 6.88 0.82 -1.95
N THR A 137 8.01 0.66 -1.25
CA THR A 137 8.86 -0.55 -1.30
C THR A 137 9.27 -1.01 0.10
N ALA A 138 10.08 -2.06 0.21
CA ALA A 138 10.69 -2.53 1.45
C ALA A 138 11.90 -3.43 1.17
N PRO A 139 12.86 -3.56 2.11
CA PRO A 139 13.91 -4.59 2.04
C PRO A 139 13.35 -6.01 1.93
N TRP A 140 12.18 -6.27 2.54
CA TRP A 140 11.48 -7.55 2.45
C TRP A 140 11.02 -7.88 1.04
N TYR A 141 10.71 -6.88 0.20
CA TYR A 141 10.14 -7.10 -1.12
C TYR A 141 11.18 -7.68 -2.09
N GLY A 142 11.04 -8.98 -2.34
CA GLY A 142 12.02 -9.76 -3.08
C GLY A 142 13.41 -9.73 -2.45
N HIS A 143 13.49 -9.62 -1.12
CA HIS A 143 14.75 -9.58 -0.37
C HIS A 143 15.75 -8.51 -0.86
N GLY A 144 15.21 -7.33 -1.18
CA GLY A 144 15.94 -6.15 -1.62
C GLY A 144 15.98 -5.93 -3.13
N THR A 145 15.45 -6.88 -3.92
CA THR A 145 15.39 -6.72 -5.40
C THR A 145 14.48 -5.57 -5.82
N SER A 146 13.34 -5.37 -5.16
CA SER A 146 12.43 -4.24 -5.45
C SER A 146 13.13 -2.88 -5.32
N GLU A 147 13.90 -2.68 -4.24
CA GLU A 147 14.69 -1.46 -4.02
C GLU A 147 15.77 -1.27 -5.10
N ILE A 148 16.42 -2.35 -5.54
CA ILE A 148 17.42 -2.30 -6.63
C ILE A 148 16.77 -1.89 -7.95
N VAL A 149 15.59 -2.43 -8.27
CA VAL A 149 14.83 -2.10 -9.48
C VAL A 149 14.43 -0.63 -9.49
N ILE A 150 13.95 -0.10 -8.35
CA ILE A 150 13.70 1.34 -8.18
C ILE A 150 14.98 2.13 -8.44
N GLY A 151 16.11 1.71 -7.89
CA GLY A 151 17.40 2.37 -8.14
C GLY A 151 17.79 2.41 -9.62
N TYR A 152 17.58 1.31 -10.36
CA TYR A 152 17.79 1.29 -11.80
C TYR A 152 16.83 2.22 -12.56
N ALA A 153 15.55 2.24 -12.18
CA ALA A 153 14.56 3.09 -12.82
C ALA A 153 14.85 4.58 -12.60
N LEU A 154 15.20 4.97 -11.38
CA LEU A 154 15.50 6.36 -11.03
C LEU A 154 16.76 6.88 -11.70
N GLU A 155 17.81 6.07 -11.82
CA GLU A 155 19.04 6.43 -12.56
C GLU A 155 18.74 6.90 -14.00
N ASP A 156 17.72 6.32 -14.64
CA ASP A 156 17.35 6.67 -16.01
C ASP A 156 16.59 7.99 -16.12
N ILE A 157 15.79 8.35 -15.11
CA ILE A 157 14.84 9.47 -15.20
C ILE A 157 15.19 10.67 -14.32
N LEU A 158 16.09 10.52 -13.35
CA LEU A 158 16.52 11.65 -12.54
C LEU A 158 17.47 12.56 -13.32
N CYS A 159 17.29 13.88 -13.16
CA CYS A 159 18.34 14.83 -13.47
C CYS A 159 19.42 14.75 -12.38
N PHE A 160 20.70 14.88 -12.78
CA PHE A 160 21.73 15.20 -11.81
C PHE A 160 21.48 16.65 -11.38
N ASP A 161 20.93 16.83 -10.19
CA ASP A 161 20.88 18.14 -9.56
C ASP A 161 22.34 18.57 -9.32
N ASN A 162 22.91 19.33 -10.27
CA ASN A 162 23.89 20.35 -9.96
C ASN A 162 23.10 21.49 -9.30
N GLU A 163 22.79 21.34 -8.02
CA GLU A 163 22.23 22.42 -7.20
C GLU A 163 22.95 22.39 -5.85
N ASP A 164 24.21 22.82 -5.88
CA ASP A 164 24.58 24.09 -5.27
C ASP A 164 24.97 25.01 -6.44
N ASP A 165 24.31 26.17 -6.59
CA ASP A 165 24.54 27.24 -7.59
C ASP A 165 24.41 26.91 -9.08
N VAL A 166 23.23 27.15 -9.69
CA VAL A 166 23.20 27.82 -11.02
C VAL A 166 21.95 28.70 -11.17
N ASP A 167 22.22 29.99 -11.31
CA ASP A 167 21.37 31.09 -11.76
C ASP A 167 20.56 30.74 -13.03
N GLU A 168 19.30 31.17 -13.11
CA GLU A 168 18.34 30.89 -14.19
C GLU A 168 18.81 31.26 -15.61
N GLN A 169 19.96 31.93 -15.75
CA GLN A 169 20.52 32.38 -17.02
C GLN A 169 21.28 31.31 -17.83
N GLN A 170 21.76 30.21 -17.24
CA GLN A 170 22.53 29.20 -18.01
C GLN A 170 21.66 28.24 -18.83
N GLN A 171 20.36 28.10 -18.51
CA GLN A 171 19.45 27.25 -19.28
C GLN A 171 19.12 27.81 -20.67
N GLN A 172 19.32 29.10 -20.91
CA GLN A 172 19.14 29.72 -22.24
C GLN A 172 20.35 29.50 -23.17
N LEU A 173 21.56 29.33 -22.62
CA LEU A 173 22.79 29.17 -23.43
C LEU A 173 22.96 27.77 -24.03
N MET A 174 22.33 26.74 -23.45
CA MET A 174 22.37 25.37 -24.00
C MET A 174 21.46 25.13 -25.22
N ASN A 175 20.66 26.12 -25.64
CA ASN A 175 19.74 26.00 -26.78
C ASN A 175 20.35 26.41 -28.14
N ILE A 176 21.62 26.81 -28.20
CA ILE A 176 22.24 27.31 -29.45
C ILE A 176 22.86 26.17 -30.29
N ASP A 177 23.16 25.00 -29.71
CA ASP A 177 23.92 23.95 -30.41
C ASP A 177 23.08 22.77 -30.95
N ALA A 178 21.76 22.98 -31.14
CA ALA A 178 20.82 21.95 -31.59
C ALA A 178 20.69 21.86 -33.13
N SER A 179 21.73 22.19 -33.90
CA SER A 179 21.67 22.17 -35.38
C SER A 179 22.23 20.89 -36.03
N THR A 180 22.73 19.92 -35.26
CA THR A 180 23.19 18.65 -35.84
C THR A 180 22.83 17.44 -35.00
N LYS A 181 22.10 16.50 -35.65
CA LYS A 181 21.93 15.05 -35.38
C LYS A 181 20.59 14.61 -34.79
N THR A 182 19.85 13.91 -35.66
CA THR A 182 18.97 12.73 -35.45
C THR A 182 17.95 12.78 -34.31
N THR A 183 16.73 12.37 -34.63
CA THR A 183 15.57 12.15 -33.74
C THR A 183 15.90 11.25 -32.55
N ASN A 184 16.59 11.79 -31.55
CA ASN A 184 16.66 11.26 -30.20
C ASN A 184 15.51 11.89 -29.44
N GLU A 185 14.46 11.13 -29.17
CA GLU A 185 13.45 11.51 -28.19
C GLU A 185 14.18 11.91 -26.89
N LYS A 186 14.10 13.20 -26.52
CA LYS A 186 14.71 13.68 -25.27
C LYS A 186 14.05 12.91 -24.12
N LYS A 187 14.77 11.98 -23.50
CA LYS A 187 14.30 11.25 -22.31
C LYS A 187 13.88 12.27 -21.25
N LYS A 188 12.61 12.24 -20.85
CA LYS A 188 12.03 13.14 -19.86
C LYS A 188 12.75 12.95 -18.52
N LYS A 189 13.42 13.99 -18.04
CA LYS A 189 14.08 14.02 -16.74
C LYS A 189 13.18 14.65 -15.68
N ILE A 190 13.25 14.19 -14.44
CA ILE A 190 12.48 14.69 -13.30
C ILE A 190 13.38 14.93 -12.09
N ASN A 191 13.08 15.98 -11.32
CA ASN A 191 13.80 16.27 -10.07
C ASN A 191 13.39 15.26 -8.99
N ARG A 192 14.37 14.73 -8.23
CA ARG A 192 14.14 13.72 -7.17
C ARG A 192 13.17 14.20 -6.08
N LYS A 193 13.08 15.52 -5.83
CA LYS A 193 12.13 16.13 -4.88
C LYS A 193 10.66 15.96 -5.30
N LYS A 194 10.38 15.63 -6.57
CA LYS A 194 9.03 15.37 -7.09
C LYS A 194 8.58 13.91 -6.95
N ILE A 195 9.42 13.04 -6.39
CA ILE A 195 9.10 11.63 -6.14
C ILE A 195 9.19 11.42 -4.64
N ILE A 196 8.22 10.72 -4.07
CA ILE A 196 8.20 10.29 -2.67
C ILE A 196 8.53 8.80 -2.67
N ILE A 197 9.53 8.41 -1.89
CA ILE A 197 9.87 7.00 -1.70
C ILE A 197 9.66 6.62 -0.25
N ASN A 198 8.72 5.70 -0.04
CA ASN A 198 8.55 4.96 1.19
C ASN A 198 9.40 3.67 1.13
N THR A 199 10.23 3.45 2.12
CA THR A 199 10.82 2.12 2.39
C THR A 199 10.71 1.79 3.87
N LYS A 200 11.03 0.56 4.25
CA LYS A 200 10.68 0.01 5.56
C LYS A 200 11.87 -0.58 6.32
N VAL A 201 11.72 -0.70 7.64
CA VAL A 201 12.60 -1.41 8.57
C VAL A 201 11.78 -2.34 9.45
N GLY A 202 12.43 -3.35 10.04
CA GLY A 202 11.81 -4.33 10.93
C GLY A 202 11.67 -5.73 10.31
N ARG A 203 11.49 -5.83 8.99
CA ARG A 203 11.36 -7.10 8.26
C ARG A 203 12.31 -7.20 7.04
N TYR A 204 13.07 -8.29 6.90
CA TYR A 204 14.21 -8.36 5.97
C TYR A 204 14.34 -9.64 5.11
N ASP A 205 14.85 -10.75 5.66
CA ASP A 205 15.23 -11.95 4.90
C ASP A 205 14.40 -13.15 5.34
N ALA A 206 13.78 -13.91 4.42
CA ALA A 206 12.91 -15.03 4.79
C ALA A 206 13.67 -16.22 5.43
N THR A 207 14.97 -16.31 5.17
CA THR A 207 15.79 -17.43 5.64
C THR A 207 17.17 -16.95 6.14
N PRO A 208 17.66 -17.51 7.27
CA PRO A 208 16.91 -18.33 8.24
C PRO A 208 15.75 -17.56 8.87
N LEU A 209 14.71 -18.26 9.33
CA LEU A 209 13.45 -17.66 9.83
C LEU A 209 13.67 -16.55 10.87
N ILE A 210 14.65 -16.71 11.76
CA ILE A 210 15.04 -15.72 12.78
C ILE A 210 15.46 -14.37 12.19
N ASN A 211 15.96 -14.33 10.95
CA ASN A 211 16.38 -13.10 10.28
C ASN A 211 15.22 -12.35 9.62
N GLN A 212 14.02 -12.93 9.63
CA GLN A 212 12.85 -12.31 9.03
C GLN A 212 12.49 -11.02 9.76
N PHE A 213 12.59 -10.98 11.09
CA PHE A 213 12.30 -9.81 11.90
C PHE A 213 13.47 -9.44 12.81
N ASP A 214 13.93 -8.18 12.72
CA ASP A 214 14.95 -7.62 13.61
C ASP A 214 14.67 -6.12 13.85
N TYR A 215 14.18 -5.85 15.05
CA TYR A 215 13.76 -4.52 15.51
C TYR A 215 14.88 -3.80 16.28
N SER A 216 16.12 -4.29 16.25
CA SER A 216 17.23 -3.65 16.98
C SER A 216 17.64 -2.29 16.39
N TYR A 217 18.21 -1.45 17.23
CA TYR A 217 18.69 -0.12 16.88
C TYR A 217 19.75 -0.21 15.78
N LYS A 218 20.69 -1.14 15.93
CA LYS A 218 21.80 -1.36 14.99
C LYS A 218 21.31 -1.78 13.61
N THR A 219 20.43 -2.78 13.55
CA THR A 219 19.92 -3.30 12.26
C THR A 219 19.07 -2.25 11.56
N THR A 220 18.29 -1.46 12.29
CA THR A 220 17.52 -0.33 11.75
C THR A 220 18.41 0.66 11.01
N ILE A 221 19.50 1.12 11.63
CA ILE A 221 20.45 2.06 10.98
C ILE A 221 21.13 1.40 9.78
N SER A 222 21.60 0.16 9.93
CA SER A 222 22.30 -0.56 8.87
C SER A 222 21.41 -0.77 7.65
N SER A 223 20.17 -1.24 7.86
CA SER A 223 19.20 -1.47 6.79
C SER A 223 18.85 -0.16 6.08
N THR A 224 18.63 0.93 6.82
CA THR A 224 18.35 2.25 6.23
C THR A 224 19.44 2.66 5.24
N LYS A 225 20.72 2.51 5.61
CA LYS A 225 21.86 2.79 4.72
C LYS A 225 21.92 1.85 3.52
N MET A 226 21.59 0.57 3.72
CA MET A 226 21.54 -0.41 2.62
C MET A 226 20.44 -0.09 1.62
N SER A 227 19.24 0.30 2.07
CA SER A 227 18.12 0.74 1.22
C SER A 227 18.51 1.93 0.35
N ILE A 228 19.17 2.94 0.92
CA ILE A 228 19.71 4.10 0.17
C ILE A 228 20.67 3.66 -0.93
N SER A 229 21.59 2.74 -0.61
CA SER A 229 22.56 2.19 -1.56
C SER A 229 21.86 1.43 -2.71
N ARG A 230 20.90 0.55 -2.40
CA ARG A 230 20.14 -0.23 -3.40
C ARG A 230 19.34 0.67 -4.33
N MET A 231 18.64 1.66 -3.77
CA MET A 231 17.84 2.63 -4.53
C MET A 231 18.69 3.72 -5.20
N LYS A 232 20.01 3.72 -5.01
CA LYS A 232 20.94 4.73 -5.54
C LYS A 232 20.49 6.17 -5.24
N CYS A 233 19.92 6.40 -4.06
CA CYS A 233 19.41 7.70 -3.63
C CYS A 233 20.37 8.35 -2.63
N LYS A 234 20.17 9.65 -2.34
CA LYS A 234 20.88 10.35 -1.25
C LYS A 234 20.12 10.31 0.08
N TYR A 235 18.81 10.13 0.02
CA TYR A 235 17.91 10.12 1.18
C TYR A 235 16.65 9.29 0.88
N ILE A 236 15.91 8.97 1.95
CA ILE A 236 14.57 8.35 1.93
C ILE A 236 13.54 9.42 2.33
N ASP A 237 12.40 9.49 1.63
CA ASP A 237 11.35 10.45 2.00
C ASP A 237 10.60 10.00 3.25
N VAL A 238 10.13 8.75 3.29
CA VAL A 238 9.52 8.18 4.50
C VAL A 238 10.15 6.84 4.85
N LEU A 239 10.75 6.75 6.03
CA LEU A 239 11.19 5.48 6.60
C LEU A 239 10.08 4.92 7.49
N GLN A 240 9.54 3.77 7.12
CA GLN A 240 8.41 3.19 7.82
C GLN A 240 8.80 2.00 8.70
N LEU A 241 8.16 1.87 9.86
CA LEU A 241 8.25 0.70 10.72
C LEU A 241 7.30 -0.40 10.21
N HIS A 242 7.84 -1.53 9.75
CA HIS A 242 7.09 -2.60 9.08
C HIS A 242 6.50 -3.61 10.06
N ASP A 243 5.29 -4.10 9.76
CA ASP A 243 4.67 -5.28 10.37
C ASP A 243 4.78 -5.29 11.90
N VAL A 244 4.33 -4.20 12.53
CA VAL A 244 4.58 -3.93 13.95
C VAL A 244 4.03 -4.99 14.89
N GLU A 245 3.00 -5.72 14.49
CA GLU A 245 2.45 -6.84 15.26
C GLU A 245 3.43 -8.02 15.40
N PHE A 246 4.48 -8.11 14.58
CA PHE A 246 5.55 -9.10 14.71
C PHE A 246 6.66 -8.70 15.67
N THR A 247 6.56 -7.54 16.34
CA THR A 247 7.52 -7.22 17.40
C THR A 247 7.40 -8.22 18.55
N PRO A 248 8.52 -8.75 19.10
CA PRO A 248 8.48 -9.58 20.31
C PRO A 248 7.84 -8.85 21.50
N CYS A 249 8.04 -7.53 21.59
CA CYS A 249 7.34 -6.66 22.52
C CYS A 249 7.39 -5.20 22.06
N ILE A 250 6.42 -4.39 22.49
CA ILE A 250 6.35 -2.96 22.13
C ILE A 250 7.53 -2.17 22.72
N SER A 251 8.09 -2.58 23.87
CA SER A 251 9.24 -1.89 24.47
C SER A 251 10.47 -1.94 23.57
N THR A 252 10.72 -3.04 22.84
CA THR A 252 11.79 -3.10 21.84
C THR A 252 11.62 -2.00 20.79
N LEU A 253 10.41 -1.75 20.30
CA LEU A 253 10.18 -0.67 19.33
C LEU A 253 10.48 0.71 19.92
N LEU A 254 10.04 0.95 21.15
CA LEU A 254 10.20 2.25 21.84
C LEU A 254 11.64 2.54 22.26
N GLU A 255 12.41 1.52 22.60
CA GLU A 255 13.77 1.64 23.12
C GLU A 255 14.84 1.52 22.02
N GLU A 256 14.55 0.78 20.95
CA GLU A 256 15.52 0.47 19.90
C GLU A 256 15.11 1.05 18.54
N THR A 257 14.03 0.55 17.93
CA THR A 257 13.72 0.82 16.53
C THR A 257 13.37 2.29 16.29
N ILE A 258 12.44 2.83 17.07
CA ILE A 258 11.94 4.20 16.91
C ILE A 258 13.06 5.21 17.19
N PRO A 259 13.85 5.09 18.29
CA PRO A 259 15.04 5.92 18.48
C PRO A 259 16.05 5.85 17.32
N ALA A 260 16.27 4.68 16.72
CA ALA A 260 17.15 4.55 15.55
C ALA A 260 16.59 5.25 14.31
N MET A 261 15.28 5.17 14.08
CA MET A 261 14.60 5.89 12.99
C MET A 261 14.71 7.41 13.17
N ILE A 262 14.47 7.90 14.39
CA ILE A 262 14.67 9.32 14.76
C ILE A 262 16.12 9.72 14.52
N TYR A 263 17.10 8.91 14.92
CA TYR A 263 18.51 9.16 14.66
C TYR A 263 18.83 9.27 13.16
N CYS A 264 18.25 8.40 12.32
CA CYS A 264 18.41 8.45 10.87
C CYS A 264 17.85 9.75 10.25
N ARG A 265 16.73 10.26 10.79
CA ARG A 265 16.11 11.52 10.37
C ARG A 265 16.86 12.74 10.88
N ASP A 266 17.11 12.79 12.19
CA ASP A 266 17.50 14.02 12.86
C ASP A 266 19.01 14.21 12.93
N VAL A 267 19.79 13.13 13.04
CA VAL A 267 21.24 13.18 13.16
C VAL A 267 21.92 12.86 11.84
N LEU A 268 21.57 11.75 11.19
CA LEU A 268 22.18 11.38 9.91
C LEU A 268 21.63 12.20 8.72
N LYS A 269 20.45 12.81 8.86
CA LYS A 269 19.77 13.57 7.80
C LYS A 269 19.59 12.80 6.48
N ILE A 270 19.45 11.48 6.57
CA ILE A 270 19.25 10.58 5.41
C ILE A 270 17.80 10.12 5.25
N VAL A 271 16.92 10.53 6.17
CA VAL A 271 15.47 10.29 6.18
C VAL A 271 14.77 11.62 6.40
N ARG A 272 13.65 11.88 5.71
CA ARG A 272 12.87 13.12 5.88
C ARG A 272 11.75 12.98 6.90
N ALA A 273 10.92 11.95 6.76
CA ALA A 273 9.75 11.70 7.59
C ALA A 273 9.72 10.23 8.08
N LEU A 274 8.94 9.98 9.13
CA LEU A 274 8.78 8.63 9.71
C LEU A 274 7.37 8.12 9.50
N GLY A 275 7.24 6.81 9.25
CA GLY A 275 5.94 6.15 9.15
C GLY A 275 5.85 4.86 9.95
N ILE A 276 4.64 4.35 10.09
CA ILE A 276 4.33 3.05 10.72
C ILE A 276 3.39 2.26 9.81
N THR A 277 3.55 0.94 9.76
CA THR A 277 2.71 0.06 8.96
C THR A 277 2.38 -1.23 9.70
N GLY A 278 1.22 -1.82 9.43
CA GLY A 278 0.84 -3.12 9.95
C GLY A 278 -0.60 -3.51 9.58
N TYR A 279 -1.01 -4.71 9.99
CA TYR A 279 -2.38 -5.19 9.80
C TYR A 279 -3.30 -4.80 10.96
N SER A 280 -2.83 -4.91 12.21
CA SER A 280 -3.63 -4.55 13.39
C SER A 280 -3.69 -3.04 13.59
N LEU A 281 -4.91 -2.49 13.60
CA LEU A 281 -5.16 -1.08 13.92
C LEU A 281 -4.89 -0.81 15.40
N GLU A 282 -5.18 -1.77 16.28
CA GLU A 282 -4.98 -1.66 17.73
C GLU A 282 -3.50 -1.57 18.09
N VAL A 283 -2.67 -2.46 17.53
CA VAL A 283 -1.22 -2.47 17.77
C VAL A 283 -0.60 -1.18 17.23
N GLN A 284 -0.97 -0.75 16.02
CA GLN A 284 -0.50 0.52 15.46
C GLN A 284 -0.91 1.71 16.35
N HIS A 285 -2.17 1.77 16.77
CA HIS A 285 -2.67 2.84 17.62
C HIS A 285 -1.92 2.89 18.96
N GLU A 286 -1.69 1.74 19.58
CA GLU A 286 -0.93 1.64 20.84
C GLU A 286 0.49 2.19 20.69
N ILE A 287 1.18 1.86 19.60
CA ILE A 287 2.54 2.36 19.31
C ILE A 287 2.54 3.86 19.04
N LEU A 288 1.58 4.36 18.25
CA LEU A 288 1.42 5.79 17.97
C LEU A 288 1.23 6.59 19.28
N VAL A 289 0.37 6.10 20.18
CA VAL A 289 0.14 6.73 21.48
C VAL A 289 1.39 6.67 22.36
N LYS A 290 2.03 5.50 22.50
CA LYS A 290 3.18 5.31 23.42
C LYS A 290 4.44 6.03 22.94
N SER A 291 4.68 6.10 21.63
CA SER A 291 5.87 6.74 21.04
C SER A 291 5.92 8.25 21.31
N SER A 292 4.77 8.90 21.53
CA SER A 292 4.68 10.33 21.88
C SER A 292 5.48 10.69 23.15
N SER A 293 5.70 9.72 24.05
CA SER A 293 6.51 9.91 25.26
C SER A 293 8.01 10.11 24.98
N LEU A 294 8.51 9.65 23.83
CA LEU A 294 9.93 9.79 23.47
C LEU A 294 10.33 11.23 23.20
N LEU A 295 9.37 12.08 22.82
CA LEU A 295 9.59 13.48 22.52
C LEU A 295 9.59 14.38 23.77
N GLN A 296 9.26 13.83 24.94
CA GLN A 296 9.21 14.56 26.22
C GLN A 296 10.54 14.52 27.01
N LYS A 297 11.52 13.72 26.58
CA LYS A 297 12.79 13.54 27.30
C LYS A 297 13.90 14.53 26.89
N GLY A 298 13.60 15.49 26.02
CA GLY A 298 14.52 16.57 25.62
C GLY A 298 14.30 17.84 26.44
N GLU A 299 15.21 18.08 27.39
CA GLU A 299 15.54 19.31 28.13
C GLU A 299 14.67 20.58 27.97
N ASN A 300 13.89 20.90 29.01
CA ASN A 300 13.90 22.16 29.79
C ASN A 300 12.54 22.32 30.50
N GLU A 301 12.56 22.25 31.83
CA GLU A 301 11.42 22.58 32.69
C GLU A 301 11.06 24.07 32.50
N GLY A 302 10.13 24.38 31.58
CA GLY A 302 9.64 25.75 31.44
C GLY A 302 8.97 26.10 30.11
N GLU A 303 9.25 25.37 29.04
CA GLU A 303 8.57 25.59 27.76
C GLU A 303 7.46 24.55 27.56
N VAL A 304 6.28 25.02 27.14
CA VAL A 304 5.19 24.15 26.68
C VAL A 304 5.63 23.56 25.34
N VAL A 305 6.42 22.50 25.39
CA VAL A 305 6.85 21.75 24.21
C VAL A 305 5.60 21.22 23.51
N ALA A 306 5.42 21.60 22.24
CA ALA A 306 4.33 21.13 21.42
C ALA A 306 4.22 19.60 21.54
N LYS A 307 3.02 19.09 21.85
CA LYS A 307 2.69 17.66 21.90
C LYS A 307 3.33 16.94 20.72
N GLY A 308 4.43 16.25 20.97
CA GLY A 308 5.24 15.71 19.89
C GLY A 308 4.59 14.45 19.33
N ILE A 309 4.55 14.36 18.00
CA ILE A 309 4.13 13.17 17.26
C ILE A 309 5.37 12.66 16.55
N VAL A 310 5.68 11.37 16.74
CA VAL A 310 6.91 10.77 16.18
C VAL A 310 6.74 10.46 14.70
N PHE A 311 5.57 9.94 14.33
CA PHE A 311 5.28 9.45 12.99
C PHE A 311 4.47 10.46 12.21
N ASP A 312 4.90 10.76 10.99
CA ASP A 312 4.16 11.63 10.09
C ASP A 312 3.13 10.85 9.27
N GLN A 313 3.31 9.53 9.13
CA GLN A 313 2.50 8.66 8.26
C GLN A 313 2.09 7.36 8.96
N SER A 314 0.88 6.86 8.67
CA SER A 314 0.47 5.48 8.98
C SER A 314 -0.09 4.82 7.73
N LEU A 315 0.44 3.65 7.37
CA LEU A 315 0.00 2.83 6.23
C LEU A 315 -0.68 1.56 6.75
N THR A 316 -1.97 1.40 6.49
CA THR A 316 -2.73 0.21 6.89
C THR A 316 -2.95 -0.74 5.71
N TYR A 317 -2.84 -2.04 5.94
CA TYR A 317 -3.05 -3.05 4.89
C TYR A 317 -4.44 -3.67 5.00
N CYS A 318 -5.11 -3.82 3.86
CA CYS A 318 -6.35 -4.58 3.73
C CYS A 318 -7.53 -4.05 4.54
N HIS A 319 -7.46 -2.76 4.84
CA HIS A 319 -8.54 -1.95 5.38
C HIS A 319 -9.13 -1.07 4.27
N ALA A 320 -10.27 -0.42 4.54
CA ALA A 320 -10.93 0.50 3.61
C ALA A 320 -11.25 -0.13 2.24
N ASN A 321 -11.77 -1.36 2.25
CA ASN A 321 -12.19 -2.09 1.04
C ASN A 321 -13.62 -2.65 1.22
N LEU A 322 -14.10 -3.43 0.24
CA LEU A 322 -15.50 -3.86 0.19
C LEU A 322 -15.98 -4.59 1.45
N HIS A 323 -15.11 -5.41 2.06
CA HIS A 323 -15.46 -6.25 3.21
C HIS A 323 -14.93 -5.69 4.53
N ASP A 324 -13.94 -4.79 4.53
CA ASP A 324 -13.36 -4.21 5.75
C ASP A 324 -13.39 -2.67 5.75
N LEU A 325 -14.23 -2.11 6.63
CA LEU A 325 -14.32 -0.67 6.90
C LEU A 325 -13.88 -0.30 8.33
N SER A 326 -13.27 -1.22 9.07
CA SER A 326 -12.89 -1.03 10.48
C SER A 326 -12.00 0.19 10.72
N LEU A 327 -11.27 0.64 9.69
CA LEU A 327 -10.50 1.88 9.69
C LEU A 327 -11.31 3.12 10.11
N PHE A 328 -12.61 3.15 9.76
CA PHE A 328 -13.54 4.24 10.00
C PHE A 328 -14.53 3.93 11.14
N GLU A 329 -14.43 2.76 11.75
CA GLU A 329 -15.26 2.36 12.89
C GLU A 329 -14.50 2.63 14.21
N PRO A 330 -15.21 2.91 15.33
CA PRO A 330 -14.55 3.11 16.62
C PRO A 330 -13.69 1.90 17.00
N LEU A 331 -12.48 2.16 17.53
CA LEU A 331 -11.59 1.11 18.01
C LEU A 331 -12.23 0.36 19.20
N VAL A 332 -12.71 -0.87 18.96
CA VAL A 332 -13.32 -1.69 20.01
C VAL A 332 -12.22 -2.23 20.94
N SER A 333 -12.26 -1.86 22.22
CA SER A 333 -11.39 -2.52 23.21
C SER A 333 -11.84 -3.98 23.41
N PRO A 334 -10.92 -4.95 23.55
CA PRO A 334 -11.29 -6.29 24.00
C PRO A 334 -12.09 -6.17 25.31
N GLN A 335 -13.29 -6.74 25.36
CA GLN A 335 -14.10 -6.73 26.56
C GLN A 335 -13.36 -7.49 27.67
N ASN A 336 -12.76 -6.76 28.61
CA ASN A 336 -12.45 -7.30 29.93
C ASN A 336 -13.79 -7.49 30.67
N ASN A 337 -14.37 -8.69 30.57
CA ASN A 337 -15.45 -9.15 31.44
C ASN A 337 -14.91 -9.38 32.86
N ASN A 338 -14.47 -8.33 33.54
CA ASN A 338 -14.24 -8.34 34.98
C ASN A 338 -14.93 -7.12 35.58
N ASN A 339 -16.24 -7.27 35.80
CA ASN A 339 -16.98 -6.47 36.76
C ASN A 339 -16.47 -6.83 38.16
N ASN A 340 -15.40 -6.17 38.62
CA ASN A 340 -15.14 -6.01 40.04
C ASN A 340 -15.20 -4.52 40.35
N SER A 341 -16.35 -4.12 40.88
CA SER A 341 -16.55 -2.87 41.57
C SER A 341 -15.80 -2.94 42.89
N ASP A 342 -14.68 -2.23 42.98
CA ASP A 342 -14.16 -1.62 44.19
C ASP A 342 -12.99 -0.71 43.76
N ASP A 343 -13.14 0.61 43.88
CA ASP A 343 -12.59 1.33 45.01
C ASP A 343 -12.64 2.86 44.80
N THR A 344 -12.63 3.50 45.95
CA THR A 344 -12.91 4.88 46.28
C THR A 344 -11.83 5.89 45.87
N ASN A 345 -12.28 7.14 45.76
CA ASN A 345 -11.56 8.41 45.59
C ASN A 345 -10.01 8.42 45.76
N GLN A 346 -9.28 8.74 44.68
CA GLN A 346 -8.05 9.53 44.79
C GLN A 346 -7.69 10.35 43.52
N SER A 347 -7.59 11.66 43.72
CA SER A 347 -6.87 12.71 42.96
C SER A 347 -7.48 13.26 41.64
N LYS A 348 -7.87 14.55 41.70
CA LYS A 348 -8.36 15.41 40.60
C LYS A 348 -7.32 15.73 39.49
N LYS A 349 -6.16 15.06 39.47
CA LYS A 349 -5.14 15.15 38.41
C LYS A 349 -5.17 13.95 37.44
N GLN A 350 -5.81 12.84 37.83
CA GLN A 350 -6.06 11.69 36.94
C GLN A 350 -7.30 11.85 36.05
N THR A 351 -8.16 12.82 36.34
CA THR A 351 -9.47 12.96 35.68
C THR A 351 -9.35 13.36 34.20
N LYS A 352 -8.42 14.26 33.85
CA LYS A 352 -8.20 14.67 32.44
C LYS A 352 -7.53 13.61 31.56
N MET A 353 -6.66 12.75 32.12
CA MET A 353 -6.09 11.63 31.38
C MET A 353 -7.13 10.53 31.17
N LYS A 354 -7.89 10.18 32.22
CA LYS A 354 -8.99 9.20 32.12
C LYS A 354 -10.13 9.67 31.22
N GLU A 355 -10.45 10.97 31.19
CA GLU A 355 -11.44 11.56 30.26
C GLU A 355 -10.93 11.54 28.80
N ARG A 356 -9.65 11.82 28.55
CA ARG A 356 -9.06 11.76 27.20
C ARG A 356 -8.85 10.35 26.68
N GLU A 357 -8.50 9.40 27.54
CA GLU A 357 -8.52 7.98 27.21
C GLU A 357 -9.93 7.51 26.84
N LYS A 358 -10.96 8.12 27.45
CA LYS A 358 -12.36 7.85 27.12
C LYS A 358 -12.80 8.53 25.81
N GLU A 359 -12.32 9.73 25.51
CA GLU A 359 -12.54 10.42 24.22
C GLU A 359 -11.84 9.72 23.04
N ASN A 360 -10.61 9.22 23.23
CA ASN A 360 -9.90 8.47 22.19
C ASN A 360 -10.50 7.07 21.94
N LYS A 361 -11.16 6.46 22.93
CA LYS A 361 -11.83 5.15 22.79
C LYS A 361 -13.05 5.15 21.86
N ASN A 362 -13.63 6.32 21.60
CA ASN A 362 -14.80 6.45 20.71
C ASN A 362 -14.44 6.92 19.29
N LYS A 363 -13.15 7.16 19.00
CA LYS A 363 -12.68 7.56 17.68
C LYS A 363 -12.30 6.36 16.84
N SER A 364 -12.54 6.45 15.53
CA SER A 364 -11.95 5.50 14.60
C SER A 364 -10.42 5.68 14.51
N PHE A 365 -9.73 4.69 13.97
CA PHE A 365 -8.29 4.83 13.69
C PHE A 365 -8.01 5.98 12.73
N ALA A 366 -8.89 6.16 11.73
CA ALA A 366 -8.82 7.30 10.82
C ALA A 366 -8.94 8.64 11.57
N ASP A 367 -9.95 8.79 12.43
CA ASP A 367 -10.16 10.00 13.24
C ASP A 367 -8.99 10.29 14.17
N PHE A 368 -8.42 9.23 14.76
CA PHE A 368 -7.21 9.35 15.54
C PHE A 368 -6.07 9.93 14.70
N CYS A 369 -5.72 9.30 13.57
CA CYS A 369 -4.65 9.76 12.68
C CYS A 369 -4.88 11.21 12.25
N HIS A 370 -6.10 11.55 11.84
CA HIS A 370 -6.43 12.90 11.45
C HIS A 370 -6.23 13.90 12.60
N SER A 371 -6.75 13.61 13.79
CA SER A 371 -6.60 14.48 14.97
C SER A 371 -5.15 14.66 15.42
N GLN A 372 -4.28 13.72 15.02
CA GLN A 372 -2.85 13.72 15.27
C GLN A 372 -2.06 14.26 14.05
N SER A 373 -2.70 14.80 13.01
CA SER A 373 -1.99 15.24 11.78
C SER A 373 -1.06 14.16 11.19
N ILE A 374 -1.45 12.89 11.32
CA ILE A 374 -0.77 11.73 10.72
C ILE A 374 -1.42 11.49 9.37
N ALA A 375 -0.62 11.46 8.31
CA ALA A 375 -1.10 11.10 6.97
C ALA A 375 -1.47 9.62 6.94
N LEU A 376 -2.76 9.33 6.80
CA LEU A 376 -3.27 7.97 6.68
C LEU A 376 -3.23 7.51 5.23
N LEU A 377 -2.54 6.40 4.98
CA LEU A 377 -2.53 5.70 3.70
C LEU A 377 -3.14 4.32 3.89
N THR A 378 -3.69 3.77 2.81
CA THR A 378 -4.16 2.38 2.77
C THR A 378 -3.45 1.63 1.66
N ALA A 379 -3.31 0.33 1.82
CA ALA A 379 -2.73 -0.58 0.84
C ALA A 379 -3.58 -1.84 0.67
N ALA A 380 -3.34 -2.54 -0.44
CA ALA A 380 -4.01 -3.79 -0.78
C ALA A 380 -5.54 -3.65 -0.83
N PRO A 381 -6.08 -2.78 -1.71
CA PRO A 381 -7.53 -2.63 -1.90
C PRO A 381 -8.21 -3.94 -2.31
N PHE A 382 -7.46 -4.86 -2.93
CA PHE A 382 -7.92 -6.19 -3.31
C PHE A 382 -7.83 -7.22 -2.20
N SER A 383 -7.50 -6.80 -0.97
CA SER A 383 -7.36 -7.68 0.18
C SER A 383 -6.43 -8.87 -0.13
N MET A 384 -5.24 -8.55 -0.67
CA MET A 384 -4.21 -9.49 -1.14
C MET A 384 -4.73 -10.60 -2.10
N GLY A 385 -5.64 -10.23 -3.01
CA GLY A 385 -6.16 -11.13 -4.04
C GLY A 385 -7.53 -11.71 -3.73
N LEU A 386 -8.04 -11.55 -2.50
CA LEU A 386 -9.40 -11.99 -2.14
C LEU A 386 -10.47 -11.35 -3.04
N LEU A 387 -10.35 -10.05 -3.31
CA LEU A 387 -11.28 -9.29 -4.13
C LEU A 387 -10.81 -9.22 -5.59
N THR A 388 -10.50 -10.39 -6.16
CA THR A 388 -10.15 -10.55 -7.58
C THR A 388 -10.93 -11.71 -8.18
N SER A 389 -11.09 -11.72 -9.50
CA SER A 389 -11.77 -12.80 -10.21
C SER A 389 -11.03 -14.16 -10.10
N SER A 390 -9.70 -14.15 -9.93
CA SER A 390 -8.88 -15.34 -9.72
C SER A 390 -8.93 -15.87 -8.28
N GLY A 391 -9.32 -15.03 -7.32
CA GLY A 391 -9.24 -15.34 -5.91
C GLY A 391 -7.81 -15.22 -5.35
N PRO A 392 -7.66 -15.48 -4.04
CA PRO A 392 -6.41 -15.25 -3.32
C PRO A 392 -5.38 -16.37 -3.56
N PRO A 393 -4.09 -16.11 -3.26
CA PRO A 393 -3.08 -17.14 -3.24
C PRO A 393 -3.34 -18.20 -2.16
N LEU A 394 -2.80 -19.42 -2.33
CA LEU A 394 -3.01 -20.55 -1.41
C LEU A 394 -2.60 -20.22 0.04
N TRP A 395 -1.54 -19.43 0.22
CA TRP A 395 -1.00 -19.04 1.52
C TRP A 395 -1.81 -17.94 2.24
N HIS A 396 -2.85 -17.39 1.62
CA HIS A 396 -3.58 -16.24 2.15
C HIS A 396 -4.13 -16.50 3.58
N PRO A 397 -3.96 -15.56 4.54
CA PRO A 397 -4.26 -15.78 5.96
C PRO A 397 -5.75 -15.74 6.33
N GLY A 398 -6.60 -15.15 5.49
CA GLY A 398 -8.04 -15.06 5.73
C GLY A 398 -8.71 -16.41 5.99
N SER A 399 -9.77 -16.40 6.82
CA SER A 399 -10.54 -17.60 7.17
C SER A 399 -11.18 -18.25 5.94
N THR A 400 -11.58 -19.51 6.08
CA THR A 400 -12.30 -20.22 5.01
C THR A 400 -13.60 -19.49 4.66
N GLU A 401 -14.25 -18.92 5.67
CA GLU A 401 -15.49 -18.16 5.57
C GLU A 401 -15.28 -16.85 4.81
N LEU A 402 -14.22 -16.10 5.13
CA LEU A 402 -13.87 -14.88 4.40
C LEU A 402 -13.50 -15.17 2.94
N LYS A 403 -12.71 -16.22 2.70
CA LYS A 403 -12.37 -16.67 1.34
C LYS A 403 -13.61 -17.03 0.52
N ARG A 404 -14.56 -17.74 1.14
CA ARG A 404 -15.84 -18.10 0.53
C ARG A 404 -16.68 -16.86 0.22
N ALA A 405 -16.84 -15.95 1.20
CA ALA A 405 -17.58 -14.71 1.02
C ALA A 405 -17.02 -13.85 -0.13
N CYS A 406 -15.69 -13.73 -0.24
CA CYS A 406 -15.07 -12.99 -1.33
C CYS A 406 -15.25 -13.67 -2.70
N LYS A 407 -15.24 -15.01 -2.74
CA LYS A 407 -15.56 -15.78 -3.95
C LYS A 407 -17.01 -15.55 -4.39
N ASP A 408 -17.95 -15.62 -3.46
CA ASP A 408 -19.37 -15.39 -3.74
C ASP A 408 -19.60 -13.94 -4.21
N ALA A 409 -18.90 -12.98 -3.61
CA ALA A 409 -18.90 -11.58 -4.05
C ALA A 409 -18.39 -11.43 -5.50
N ALA A 410 -17.29 -12.11 -5.85
CA ALA A 410 -16.76 -12.11 -7.22
C ALA A 410 -17.76 -12.73 -8.21
N GLU A 411 -18.50 -13.77 -7.80
CA GLU A 411 -19.58 -14.37 -8.59
C GLU A 411 -20.75 -13.40 -8.83
N ILE A 412 -21.17 -12.66 -7.80
CA ILE A 412 -22.20 -11.63 -7.90
C ILE A 412 -21.75 -10.50 -8.85
N CYS A 413 -20.53 -10.00 -8.72
CA CYS A 413 -19.99 -8.98 -9.63
C CYS A 413 -20.00 -9.47 -11.08
N ARG A 414 -19.51 -10.70 -11.33
CA ARG A 414 -19.50 -11.29 -12.67
C ARG A 414 -20.89 -11.42 -13.27
N ALA A 415 -21.87 -11.84 -12.47
CA ALA A 415 -23.27 -11.92 -12.90
C ALA A 415 -23.86 -10.56 -13.31
N ASN A 416 -23.32 -9.47 -12.77
CA ASN A 416 -23.66 -8.09 -13.13
C ASN A 416 -22.74 -7.50 -14.21
N ASN A 417 -21.86 -8.29 -14.83
CA ASN A 417 -20.85 -7.82 -15.79
C ASN A 417 -19.92 -6.74 -15.18
N VAL A 418 -19.50 -6.95 -13.94
CA VAL A 418 -18.60 -6.09 -13.18
C VAL A 418 -17.37 -6.90 -12.78
N ASP A 419 -16.17 -6.33 -12.96
CA ASP A 419 -14.96 -6.88 -12.34
C ASP A 419 -14.88 -6.42 -10.88
N ILE A 420 -14.83 -7.38 -9.95
CA ILE A 420 -14.74 -7.11 -8.52
C ILE A 420 -13.46 -6.35 -8.16
N ALA A 421 -12.35 -6.56 -8.87
CA ALA A 421 -11.11 -5.84 -8.60
C ALA A 421 -11.30 -4.34 -8.89
N ASN A 422 -11.85 -3.99 -10.05
CA ASN A 422 -12.19 -2.61 -10.37
C ASN A 422 -13.18 -2.00 -9.36
N LEU A 423 -14.22 -2.73 -8.98
CA LEU A 423 -15.18 -2.26 -7.97
C LEU A 423 -14.53 -2.02 -6.60
N ALA A 424 -13.65 -2.92 -6.15
CA ALA A 424 -12.90 -2.78 -4.91
C ALA A 424 -11.97 -1.58 -4.94
N LEU A 425 -11.28 -1.34 -6.07
CA LEU A 425 -10.43 -0.18 -6.25
C LEU A 425 -11.22 1.13 -6.15
N LEU A 426 -12.35 1.24 -6.88
CA LEU A 426 -13.22 2.41 -6.84
C LEU A 426 -13.76 2.64 -5.42
N PHE A 427 -14.18 1.57 -4.76
CA PHE A 427 -14.67 1.65 -3.39
C PHE A 427 -13.58 2.16 -2.43
N SER A 428 -12.34 1.65 -2.50
CA SER A 428 -11.23 2.15 -1.69
C SER A 428 -10.86 3.60 -2.00
N LEU A 429 -10.83 4.00 -3.28
CA LEU A 429 -10.57 5.38 -3.71
C LEU A 429 -11.63 6.36 -3.20
N SER A 430 -12.86 5.89 -3.04
CA SER A 430 -13.97 6.68 -2.55
C SER A 430 -13.84 7.06 -1.05
N ARG A 431 -12.93 6.41 -0.31
CA ARG A 431 -12.64 6.70 1.11
C ARG A 431 -11.68 7.88 1.32
N ARG A 432 -11.54 8.71 0.29
CA ARG A 432 -10.65 9.89 0.28
C ARG A 432 -11.26 11.04 1.04
N ARG A 433 -10.35 11.86 1.60
CA ARG A 433 -10.72 13.14 2.21
C ARG A 433 -11.20 14.12 1.13
N ARG A 434 -12.34 14.79 1.33
CA ARG A 434 -12.73 15.97 0.55
C ARG A 434 -11.87 17.16 1.00
N ARG A 435 -11.26 17.87 0.04
CA ARG A 435 -10.29 18.95 0.35
C ARG A 435 -10.95 20.31 0.60
N GLU A 436 -12.24 20.47 0.29
CA GLU A 436 -12.83 21.81 0.06
C GLU A 436 -13.92 22.27 1.03
N VAL A 437 -14.41 21.44 1.96
CA VAL A 437 -15.36 21.95 2.95
C VAL A 437 -14.58 22.31 4.21
N GLU A 438 -14.55 23.60 4.52
CA GLU A 438 -13.96 24.21 5.73
C GLU A 438 -14.57 23.64 7.04
N TYR A 439 -15.63 22.83 6.91
CA TYR A 439 -16.34 22.12 7.97
C TYR A 439 -16.42 20.58 7.75
N ASP A 440 -15.72 19.98 6.77
CA ASP A 440 -15.62 18.51 6.69
C ASP A 440 -14.65 18.01 7.76
N ASN A 441 -15.21 17.66 8.91
CA ASN A 441 -14.51 17.08 10.05
C ASN A 441 -14.14 15.59 9.84
N GLY A 442 -14.35 15.02 8.65
CA GLY A 442 -14.10 13.61 8.37
C GLY A 442 -12.61 13.27 8.20
N ALA A 443 -12.14 12.25 8.91
CA ALA A 443 -10.88 11.60 8.58
C ALA A 443 -10.96 10.84 7.25
N GLY A 444 -9.92 10.92 6.43
CA GLY A 444 -9.90 10.29 5.12
C GLY A 444 -8.50 9.89 4.68
N VAL A 445 -8.45 8.99 3.69
CA VAL A 445 -7.20 8.44 3.17
C VAL A 445 -6.53 9.44 2.23
N VAL A 446 -5.22 9.67 2.44
CA VAL A 446 -4.41 10.60 1.65
C VAL A 446 -3.97 9.96 0.33
N SER A 447 -3.47 8.74 0.37
CA SER A 447 -3.03 7.96 -0.80
C SER A 447 -3.40 6.48 -0.65
N LEU A 448 -3.79 5.86 -1.75
CA LEU A 448 -4.04 4.42 -1.84
C LEU A 448 -2.84 3.78 -2.57
N ILE A 449 -2.15 2.87 -1.90
CA ILE A 449 -1.06 2.09 -2.48
C ILE A 449 -1.63 0.86 -3.18
N VAL A 450 -1.39 0.76 -4.48
CA VAL A 450 -1.86 -0.36 -5.31
C VAL A 450 -0.65 -1.09 -5.88
N GLY A 451 -0.63 -2.42 -5.72
CA GLY A 451 0.36 -3.27 -6.38
C GLY A 451 -0.01 -3.42 -7.85
N MET A 452 0.86 -2.98 -8.75
CA MET A 452 0.65 -3.00 -10.20
C MET A 452 1.92 -3.58 -10.85
N LYS A 453 1.77 -4.60 -11.70
CA LYS A 453 2.91 -5.36 -12.24
C LYS A 453 3.38 -4.86 -13.62
N ASP A 454 2.48 -4.27 -14.39
CA ASP A 454 2.71 -3.80 -15.74
C ASP A 454 2.03 -2.45 -16.02
N THR A 455 2.25 -1.91 -17.22
CA THR A 455 1.70 -0.61 -17.63
C THR A 455 0.19 -0.61 -17.77
N ASP A 456 -0.44 -1.76 -18.03
CA ASP A 456 -1.88 -1.83 -18.25
C ASP A 456 -2.63 -1.76 -16.92
N GLU A 457 -2.12 -2.42 -15.88
CA GLU A 457 -2.62 -2.28 -14.51
C GLU A 457 -2.45 -0.85 -13.98
N ILE A 458 -1.33 -0.17 -14.33
CA ILE A 458 -1.14 1.26 -14.04
C ILE A 458 -2.25 2.09 -14.71
N ASP A 459 -2.53 1.84 -15.99
CA ASP A 459 -3.54 2.57 -16.75
C ASP A 459 -4.94 2.40 -16.15
N GLN A 460 -5.32 1.15 -15.84
CA GLN A 460 -6.60 0.83 -15.23
C GLN A 460 -6.77 1.52 -13.87
N ALA A 461 -5.73 1.49 -13.04
CA ALA A 461 -5.81 2.11 -11.72
C ALA A 461 -5.96 3.63 -11.80
N VAL A 462 -5.21 4.27 -12.69
CA VAL A 462 -5.28 5.72 -12.91
C VAL A 462 -6.63 6.10 -13.53
N GLU A 463 -7.16 5.33 -14.47
CA GLU A 463 -8.50 5.57 -15.04
C GLU A 463 -9.59 5.47 -13.97
N ALA A 464 -9.51 4.49 -13.08
CA ALA A 464 -10.42 4.38 -11.93
C ALA A 464 -10.35 5.62 -11.03
N ALA A 465 -9.16 6.16 -10.77
CA ALA A 465 -8.99 7.41 -10.03
C ALA A 465 -9.55 8.63 -10.79
N LEU A 466 -9.38 8.69 -12.11
CA LEU A 466 -9.86 9.81 -12.94
C LEU A 466 -11.39 9.92 -12.96
N ARG A 467 -12.12 8.83 -12.70
CA ARG A 467 -13.59 8.88 -12.52
C ARG A 467 -14.02 9.83 -11.39
N PHE A 468 -13.15 10.05 -10.41
CA PHE A 468 -13.40 10.99 -9.32
C PHE A 468 -13.05 12.45 -9.69
N SER A 469 -12.27 12.69 -10.75
CA SER A 469 -11.83 14.04 -11.13
C SER A 469 -12.99 14.97 -11.50
N SER A 470 -14.00 14.48 -12.23
CA SER A 470 -15.18 15.28 -12.59
C SER A 470 -16.10 15.60 -11.40
N PHE A 471 -15.98 14.87 -10.29
CA PHE A 471 -16.74 15.13 -9.07
C PHE A 471 -16.08 16.20 -8.19
N TYR A 472 -14.76 16.41 -8.34
CA TYR A 472 -13.97 17.36 -7.56
C TYR A 472 -13.49 18.59 -8.35
N ASP A 473 -13.75 18.69 -9.67
CA ASP A 473 -13.45 19.88 -10.46
C ASP A 473 -14.59 20.93 -10.33
N ASP A 474 -14.35 21.95 -9.49
CA ASP A 474 -15.26 23.07 -9.21
C ASP A 474 -15.70 23.87 -10.47
N ASP A 475 -14.87 23.91 -11.52
CA ASP A 475 -15.15 24.66 -12.75
C ASP A 475 -16.20 24.01 -13.67
N CYS A 476 -16.57 22.74 -13.41
CA CYS A 476 -17.54 21.99 -14.20
C CYS A 476 -18.90 21.87 -13.51
N ALA A 477 -19.02 22.38 -12.27
CA ALA A 477 -20.26 22.38 -11.51
C ALA A 477 -21.22 23.41 -12.12
N ASP A 478 -21.77 23.06 -13.28
CA ASP A 478 -23.03 23.59 -13.77
C ASP A 478 -24.01 23.55 -12.58
N ASP A 479 -24.77 24.63 -12.38
CA ASP A 479 -25.65 24.98 -11.25
C ASP A 479 -26.66 23.88 -10.80
N LYS A 480 -26.62 22.71 -11.43
CA LYS A 480 -27.28 21.45 -11.05
C LYS A 480 -26.58 20.69 -9.92
N TYR A 481 -25.27 20.86 -9.70
CA TYR A 481 -24.50 20.10 -8.70
C TYR A 481 -24.68 20.61 -7.27
N SER A 482 -24.83 21.92 -7.06
CA SER A 482 -25.04 22.50 -5.73
C SER A 482 -26.49 22.40 -5.22
N LYS A 483 -27.46 22.07 -6.09
CA LYS A 483 -28.90 22.11 -5.79
C LYS A 483 -29.60 20.75 -5.65
N ARG A 484 -28.91 19.63 -5.86
CA ARG A 484 -29.55 18.28 -5.81
C ARG A 484 -29.39 17.53 -4.50
N TYR A 485 -28.58 18.03 -3.59
CA TYR A 485 -28.70 17.72 -2.17
C TYR A 485 -28.98 19.03 -1.46
N ASP A 486 -30.26 19.34 -1.28
CA ASP A 486 -30.65 20.17 -0.16
C ASP A 486 -30.00 19.57 1.09
N MET A 487 -29.22 20.40 1.76
CA MET A 487 -28.67 20.17 3.10
C MET A 487 -29.82 20.15 4.12
N ASP A 488 -30.83 19.31 3.91
CA ASP A 488 -31.62 18.79 5.01
C ASP A 488 -30.66 17.87 5.75
N GLY A 489 -30.06 18.38 6.83
CA GLY A 489 -28.95 17.78 7.59
C GLY A 489 -29.26 16.43 8.24
N ASN A 490 -29.63 15.44 7.42
CA ASN A 490 -30.12 14.13 7.83
C ASN A 490 -29.89 13.02 6.78
N SER A 491 -28.81 13.08 5.98
CA SER A 491 -28.38 11.93 5.18
C SER A 491 -27.02 11.40 5.66
N ASN A 492 -27.06 10.42 6.56
CA ASN A 492 -25.94 9.56 6.98
C ASN A 492 -25.44 8.63 5.84
N ASP A 493 -25.46 9.08 4.58
CA ASP A 493 -25.08 8.27 3.42
C ASP A 493 -23.66 8.66 2.96
N ASP A 494 -22.65 8.17 3.69
CA ASP A 494 -21.23 8.37 3.38
C ASP A 494 -20.88 7.90 1.94
N ASP A 495 -21.71 7.03 1.36
CA ASP A 495 -21.55 6.44 0.03
C ASP A 495 -22.31 7.20 -1.07
N ALA A 496 -22.98 8.32 -0.78
CA ALA A 496 -23.80 9.04 -1.76
C ALA A 496 -23.04 9.44 -3.04
N HIS A 497 -21.74 9.72 -2.93
CA HIS A 497 -20.87 10.06 -4.05
C HIS A 497 -20.62 8.87 -4.98
N LEU A 498 -20.61 7.62 -4.47
CA LEU A 498 -20.44 6.42 -5.29
C LEU A 498 -21.57 6.25 -6.32
N LYS A 499 -22.78 6.74 -6.04
CA LYS A 499 -23.91 6.71 -6.99
C LYS A 499 -23.62 7.50 -8.28
N TYR A 500 -22.72 8.47 -8.23
CA TYR A 500 -22.29 9.26 -9.38
C TYR A 500 -21.06 8.70 -10.07
N ILE A 501 -20.19 8.07 -9.30
CA ILE A 501 -18.94 7.51 -9.81
C ILE A 501 -19.22 6.19 -10.53
N LEU A 502 -20.01 5.30 -9.92
CA LEU A 502 -20.26 3.94 -10.39
C LEU A 502 -21.24 3.90 -11.57
N THR A 503 -21.02 2.96 -12.48
CA THR A 503 -22.01 2.58 -13.49
C THR A 503 -23.22 1.93 -12.80
N GLN A 504 -24.34 1.82 -13.51
CA GLN A 504 -25.54 1.16 -12.97
C GLN A 504 -25.26 -0.28 -12.51
N ASN A 505 -24.47 -1.04 -13.27
CA ASN A 505 -24.10 -2.40 -12.94
C ASN A 505 -23.18 -2.47 -11.71
N GLU A 506 -22.17 -1.60 -11.64
CA GLU A 506 -21.28 -1.51 -10.47
C GLU A 506 -22.03 -1.12 -9.20
N LEU A 507 -22.97 -0.18 -9.30
CA LEU A 507 -23.81 0.24 -8.17
C LEU A 507 -24.73 -0.90 -7.70
N ALA A 508 -25.42 -1.58 -8.62
CA ALA A 508 -26.29 -2.71 -8.27
C ALA A 508 -25.50 -3.87 -7.64
N ALA A 509 -24.30 -4.15 -8.15
CA ALA A 509 -23.39 -5.11 -7.54
C ALA A 509 -23.00 -4.66 -6.12
N LEU A 510 -22.54 -3.41 -5.96
CA LEU A 510 -22.14 -2.86 -4.66
C LEU A 510 -23.27 -2.96 -3.63
N GLU A 511 -24.50 -2.56 -3.98
CA GLU A 511 -25.66 -2.63 -3.09
C GLU A 511 -25.90 -4.06 -2.60
N THR A 512 -25.81 -5.04 -3.52
CA THR A 512 -25.92 -6.47 -3.18
C THR A 512 -24.79 -6.94 -2.26
N LEU A 513 -23.54 -6.55 -2.57
CA LEU A 513 -22.38 -6.90 -1.75
C LEU A 513 -22.47 -6.31 -0.33
N ARG A 514 -23.04 -5.10 -0.22
CA ARG A 514 -23.10 -4.32 1.01
C ARG A 514 -24.30 -4.58 1.90
N ASP A 515 -25.27 -5.39 1.46
CA ASP A 515 -26.41 -5.79 2.28
C ASP A 515 -25.94 -6.55 3.53
N LYS A 516 -26.13 -5.95 4.72
CA LYS A 516 -25.74 -6.50 6.02
C LYS A 516 -26.52 -7.75 6.43
N SER A 517 -27.67 -8.00 5.80
CA SER A 517 -28.59 -9.08 6.13
C SER A 517 -28.44 -10.28 5.21
N THR A 518 -28.30 -10.04 3.90
CA THR A 518 -28.30 -11.09 2.85
C THR A 518 -27.08 -11.11 1.96
N GLY A 519 -26.25 -10.05 1.99
CA GLY A 519 -25.05 -9.96 1.17
C GLY A 519 -24.00 -11.02 1.52
N PRO A 520 -23.02 -11.28 0.63
CA PRO A 520 -22.01 -12.33 0.83
C PRO A 520 -21.14 -12.10 2.06
N PHE A 521 -20.94 -10.84 2.46
CA PHE A 521 -20.13 -10.49 3.64
C PHE A 521 -20.95 -10.46 4.96
N SER A 522 -22.27 -10.66 4.91
CA SER A 522 -23.15 -10.52 6.08
C SER A 522 -22.73 -11.40 7.26
N SER A 523 -22.39 -12.66 7.01
CA SER A 523 -21.97 -13.62 8.05
C SER A 523 -20.61 -13.26 8.64
N VAL A 524 -19.63 -12.90 7.81
CA VAL A 524 -18.29 -12.55 8.31
C VAL A 524 -18.30 -11.24 9.09
N TRP A 525 -19.17 -10.28 8.74
CA TRP A 525 -19.40 -9.08 9.55
C TRP A 525 -20.00 -9.39 10.91
N LYS A 526 -21.04 -10.23 10.97
CA LYS A 526 -21.68 -10.63 12.24
C LYS A 526 -20.71 -11.35 13.18
N ASN A 527 -19.80 -12.15 12.61
CA ASN A 527 -18.85 -12.97 13.38
C ASN A 527 -17.51 -12.27 13.65
N GLY A 528 -17.25 -11.10 13.06
CA GLY A 528 -15.96 -10.41 13.18
C GLY A 528 -14.81 -11.07 12.39
N GLU A 529 -15.12 -11.94 11.41
CA GLU A 529 -14.15 -12.68 10.59
C GLU A 529 -13.74 -11.94 9.30
N TYR A 530 -14.25 -10.72 9.12
CA TYR A 530 -13.91 -9.88 7.97
C TYR A 530 -12.47 -9.33 8.04
N GLN A 531 -11.94 -9.19 9.26
CA GLN A 531 -10.59 -8.70 9.50
C GLN A 531 -9.59 -9.86 9.66
N TRP A 532 -8.37 -9.69 9.16
CA TRP A 532 -7.20 -10.36 9.71
C TRP A 532 -6.20 -9.30 10.16
N ASN A 533 -5.78 -9.38 11.41
CA ASN A 533 -4.95 -8.36 12.04
C ASN A 533 -3.47 -8.79 12.18
N GLY A 534 -3.12 -9.99 11.69
CA GLY A 534 -1.76 -10.53 11.71
C GLY A 534 -1.24 -11.02 13.07
N VAL A 535 -1.93 -10.70 14.18
CA VAL A 535 -1.43 -10.95 15.55
C VAL A 535 -1.25 -12.44 15.83
N GLN A 536 -2.20 -13.29 15.43
CA GLN A 536 -2.06 -14.74 15.63
C GLN A 536 -0.88 -15.31 14.83
N ILE A 537 -0.69 -14.85 13.59
CA ILE A 537 0.41 -15.29 12.72
C ILE A 537 1.75 -14.86 13.31
N ALA A 538 1.82 -13.65 13.89
CA ALA A 538 2.99 -13.18 14.60
C ALA A 538 3.34 -14.06 15.82
N ASN A 539 2.33 -14.45 16.60
CA ASN A 539 2.53 -15.37 17.73
C ASN A 539 3.04 -16.74 17.27
N ASP A 540 2.40 -17.32 16.26
CA ASP A 540 2.80 -18.62 15.69
C ASP A 540 4.23 -18.58 15.15
N PHE A 541 4.59 -17.50 14.46
CA PHE A 541 5.95 -17.27 13.95
C PHE A 541 7.00 -17.32 15.08
N TRP A 542 6.77 -16.61 16.19
CA TRP A 542 7.76 -16.59 17.28
C TRP A 542 7.84 -17.91 18.04
N ASN A 543 6.72 -18.63 18.17
CA ASN A 543 6.72 -20.00 18.70
C ASN A 543 7.59 -20.93 17.85
N ASP A 544 7.49 -20.85 16.53
CA ASP A 544 8.31 -21.65 15.61
C ASP A 544 9.81 -21.29 15.71
N VAL A 545 10.13 -20.00 15.83
CA VAL A 545 11.50 -19.53 16.03
C VAL A 545 12.09 -20.06 17.33
N GLU A 546 11.33 -20.05 18.43
CA GLU A 546 11.76 -20.58 19.73
C GLU A 546 11.92 -22.10 19.71
N GLY A 547 10.95 -22.82 19.14
CA GLY A 547 11.02 -24.27 18.95
C GLY A 547 12.24 -24.69 18.12
N GLY A 548 12.54 -23.95 17.05
CA GLY A 548 13.74 -24.15 16.22
C GLY A 548 15.05 -23.94 17.00
N LYS A 549 15.11 -22.92 17.88
CA LYS A 549 16.28 -22.68 18.75
C LYS A 549 16.51 -23.83 19.72
N GLU A 550 15.46 -24.35 20.35
CA GLU A 550 15.56 -25.49 21.27
C GLU A 550 15.98 -26.78 20.57
N ALA A 551 15.43 -27.06 19.38
CA ALA A 551 15.85 -28.20 18.56
C ALA A 551 17.33 -28.11 18.17
N ALA A 552 17.82 -26.92 17.79
CA ALA A 552 19.23 -26.69 17.48
C ALA A 552 20.15 -26.90 18.69
N LYS A 553 19.76 -26.41 19.88
CA LYS A 553 20.49 -26.63 21.14
C LYS A 553 20.58 -28.13 21.49
N LEU A 554 19.47 -28.86 21.35
CA LEU A 554 19.43 -30.32 21.58
C LEU A 554 20.33 -31.09 20.62
N ARG A 555 20.38 -30.70 19.34
CA ARG A 555 21.28 -31.29 18.35
C ARG A 555 22.75 -31.07 18.71
N MET A 556 23.14 -29.83 19.05
CA MET A 556 24.51 -29.54 19.50
C MET A 556 24.89 -30.28 20.78
N LYS A 557 23.93 -30.57 21.67
CA LYS A 557 24.15 -31.37 22.88
C LYS A 557 24.29 -32.87 22.60
N ARG A 558 23.71 -33.38 21.49
CA ARG A 558 23.87 -34.77 21.04
C ARG A 558 25.15 -34.99 20.22
N GLU A 559 25.64 -33.93 19.56
CA GLU A 559 26.89 -33.94 18.78
C GLU A 559 28.16 -33.76 19.64
N LYS A 560 28.00 -33.26 20.88
CA LYS A 560 29.04 -33.22 21.92
C LYS A 560 28.94 -34.45 22.81
#